data_AF-A0A8T1PWL0-F1
#
_entry.id   AF-A0A8T1PWL0-F1
#
_cell.length_a   1.000
_cell.length_b   1.000
_cell.length_c   1.000
_cell.angle_alpha   90.00
_cell.angle_beta   90.00
_cell.angle_gamma   90.00
#
_symmetry.space_group_name_H-M   'P 1'
#
loop_
_entity.id
_entity.type
_entity.pdbx_description
1 polymer ?
#
loop_
_entity_poly.entity_id
_entity_poly.type
_entity_poly.pdbx_seq_one_letter_code
_entity_poly.pdbx_strand_id
1 'polypeptide(L)'
;MAMAMVRSGLLRNALRGASRPSAPSKRNFASSAHHDDAREAGKWEKITYVGIVSCSALAIYNLSKGHPHYDEPPPYPYLHIRNKEFPWGPDGLFEKKHHH
;
A
#
# COMPACT_ATOMS: atom_id res chain seq x y z
N MET A 1 20.89 -30.48 -79.87
CA MET A 1 21.90 -29.75 -79.06
C MET A 1 21.15 -28.62 -78.34
N ALA A 2 20.83 -28.78 -77.04
CA ALA A 2 21.59 -28.24 -75.90
C ALA A 2 21.50 -26.70 -75.84
N MET A 3 21.00 -25.97 -74.84
CA MET A 3 20.60 -26.20 -73.43
C MET A 3 19.61 -25.11 -73.01
N ALA A 4 18.64 -25.44 -72.15
CA ALA A 4 17.82 -24.48 -71.41
C ALA A 4 18.65 -23.89 -70.25
N MET A 5 18.86 -22.57 -70.24
CA MET A 5 19.50 -21.85 -69.13
C MET A 5 18.44 -21.39 -68.13
N VAL A 6 17.89 -22.32 -67.35
CA VAL A 6 17.23 -21.97 -66.09
C VAL A 6 18.36 -21.65 -65.10
N ARG A 7 18.59 -20.36 -64.86
CA ARG A 7 19.55 -19.92 -63.84
C ARG A 7 19.00 -20.24 -62.45
N SER A 8 19.51 -21.33 -61.89
CA SER A 8 19.36 -21.79 -60.51
C SER A 8 19.64 -20.67 -59.49
N GLY A 9 18.58 -20.05 -58.98
CA GLY A 9 18.65 -19.10 -57.87
C GLY A 9 18.15 -19.63 -56.52
N LEU A 10 17.51 -20.81 -56.50
CA LEU A 10 16.69 -21.26 -55.35
C LEU A 10 17.21 -22.48 -54.59
N LEU A 11 18.45 -22.94 -54.85
CA LEU A 11 18.98 -24.17 -54.24
C LEU A 11 20.25 -23.99 -53.40
N ARG A 12 20.63 -22.76 -53.04
CA ARG A 12 21.78 -22.51 -52.13
C ARG A 12 21.42 -22.18 -50.68
N ASN A 13 20.13 -22.14 -50.32
CA ASN A 13 19.72 -21.95 -48.93
C ASN A 13 19.37 -23.23 -48.17
N ALA A 14 19.42 -24.41 -48.81
CA ALA A 14 19.02 -25.67 -48.19
C ALA A 14 20.14 -26.44 -47.46
N LEU A 15 21.38 -25.93 -47.45
CA LEU A 15 22.54 -26.64 -46.86
C LEU A 15 23.25 -25.90 -45.73
N ARG A 16 22.74 -24.75 -45.27
CA ARG A 16 23.11 -24.26 -43.95
C ARG A 16 22.13 -24.88 -42.96
N GLY A 17 22.52 -26.04 -42.42
CA GLY A 17 22.02 -26.50 -41.15
C GLY A 17 22.19 -25.37 -40.15
N ALA A 18 21.15 -24.57 -39.98
CA ALA A 18 21.08 -23.60 -38.91
C ALA A 18 20.92 -24.44 -37.65
N SER A 19 22.03 -24.68 -36.95
CA SER A 19 21.97 -24.87 -35.51
C SER A 19 21.32 -23.60 -34.97
N ARG A 20 19.99 -23.64 -34.88
CA ARG A 20 19.22 -22.62 -34.18
C ARG A 20 19.84 -22.61 -32.79
N PRO A 21 20.46 -21.52 -32.30
CA PRO A 21 20.92 -21.50 -30.93
C PRO A 21 19.69 -21.83 -30.11
N SER A 22 19.75 -22.92 -29.34
CA SER A 22 18.68 -23.25 -28.40
C SER A 22 18.46 -21.98 -27.60
N ALA A 23 17.27 -21.38 -27.74
CA ALA A 23 16.94 -20.18 -26.98
C ALA A 23 17.33 -20.46 -25.52
N PRO A 24 18.13 -19.60 -24.87
CA PRO A 24 18.54 -19.85 -23.50
C PRO A 24 17.27 -20.13 -22.71
N SER A 25 17.24 -21.26 -22.00
CA SER A 25 16.10 -21.65 -21.18
C SER A 25 15.69 -20.42 -20.38
N LYS A 26 14.49 -19.90 -20.67
CA LYS A 26 13.98 -18.68 -20.06
C LYS A 26 13.82 -19.04 -18.58
N ARG A 27 14.83 -18.71 -17.78
CA ARG A 27 14.78 -18.91 -16.33
C ARG A 27 13.69 -17.98 -15.83
N ASN A 28 12.49 -18.52 -15.65
CA ASN A 28 11.41 -17.82 -14.97
C ASN A 28 11.85 -17.70 -13.51
N PHE A 29 12.52 -16.60 -13.18
CA PHE A 29 12.83 -16.21 -11.79
C PHE A 29 11.56 -15.73 -11.07
N ALA A 30 10.46 -16.46 -11.19
CA ALA A 30 9.25 -16.20 -10.43
C ALA A 30 9.26 -17.13 -9.22
N SER A 31 9.35 -16.56 -8.02
CA SER A 31 9.33 -17.31 -6.75
C SER A 31 7.99 -18.01 -6.48
N SER A 32 6.98 -17.87 -7.36
CA SER A 32 5.70 -18.57 -7.25
C SER A 32 4.96 -18.63 -8.59
N ALA A 33 5.23 -19.65 -9.42
CA ALA A 33 4.46 -19.92 -10.65
C ALA A 33 3.00 -20.38 -10.40
N HIS A 34 2.62 -20.56 -9.13
CA HIS A 34 1.32 -21.06 -8.69
C HIS A 34 0.59 -20.12 -7.71
N HIS A 35 0.99 -18.85 -7.62
CA HIS A 35 0.24 -17.88 -6.81
C HIS A 35 -1.01 -17.44 -7.57
N ASP A 36 -2.17 -17.71 -6.98
CA ASP A 36 -3.44 -17.17 -7.45
C ASP A 36 -3.61 -15.77 -6.85
N ASP A 37 -3.16 -14.76 -7.59
CA ASP A 37 -3.20 -13.35 -7.15
C ASP A 37 -4.63 -12.91 -6.78
N ALA A 38 -5.66 -13.46 -7.43
CA ALA A 38 -7.05 -13.16 -7.13
C ALA A 38 -7.47 -13.75 -5.76
N ARG A 39 -7.05 -14.99 -5.47
CA ARG A 39 -7.28 -15.61 -4.16
C ARG A 39 -6.56 -14.85 -3.04
N GLU A 40 -5.36 -14.36 -3.30
CA GLU A 40 -4.55 -13.65 -2.32
C GLU A 40 -5.07 -12.23 -2.06
N ALA A 41 -5.50 -11.53 -3.11
CA ALA A 41 -6.26 -10.29 -2.98
C ALA A 41 -7.55 -10.50 -2.16
N GLY A 42 -8.33 -11.53 -2.49
CA GLY A 42 -9.57 -11.85 -1.76
C GLY A 42 -9.34 -12.26 -0.30
N LYS A 43 -8.17 -12.83 0.03
CA LYS A 43 -7.78 -13.09 1.43
C LYS A 43 -7.57 -11.79 2.19
N TRP A 44 -6.77 -10.87 1.64
CA TRP A 44 -6.49 -9.59 2.28
C TRP A 44 -7.73 -8.71 2.37
N GLU A 45 -8.59 -8.71 1.36
CA GLU A 45 -9.89 -8.04 1.39
C GLU A 45 -10.72 -8.49 2.60
N LYS A 46 -10.85 -9.79 2.82
CA LYS A 46 -11.61 -10.34 3.96
C LYS A 46 -11.00 -9.95 5.30
N ILE A 47 -9.67 -10.06 5.43
CA ILE A 47 -8.95 -9.67 6.65
C ILE A 47 -9.17 -8.18 6.94
N THR A 48 -9.08 -7.34 5.91
CA THR A 48 -9.30 -5.90 6.03
C THR A 48 -10.75 -5.60 6.44
N TYR A 49 -11.76 -6.25 5.85
CA TYR A 49 -13.14 -6.04 6.27
C TYR A 49 -13.37 -6.45 7.73
N VAL A 50 -12.85 -7.60 8.16
CA VAL A 50 -12.92 -8.04 9.56
C VAL A 50 -12.21 -7.02 10.47
N GLY A 51 -11.05 -6.52 10.06
CA GLY A 51 -10.29 -5.51 10.79
C GLY A 51 -11.05 -4.18 10.92
N ILE A 52 -11.57 -3.65 9.81
CA ILE A 52 -12.31 -2.37 9.81
C ILE A 52 -13.57 -2.49 10.66
N VAL A 53 -14.34 -3.57 10.53
CA VAL A 53 -15.56 -3.78 11.32
C VAL A 53 -15.23 -3.88 12.81
N SER A 54 -14.24 -4.70 13.18
CA SER A 54 -13.88 -4.89 14.59
C SER A 54 -13.29 -3.62 15.23
N CYS A 55 -12.37 -2.92 14.54
CA CYS A 55 -11.81 -1.65 15.00
C CYS A 55 -12.88 -0.57 15.11
N SER A 56 -13.80 -0.48 14.15
CA SER A 56 -14.89 0.51 14.19
C SER A 56 -15.85 0.23 15.35
N ALA A 57 -16.23 -1.03 15.55
CA ALA A 57 -17.08 -1.42 16.67
C ALA A 57 -16.43 -1.11 18.03
N LEU A 58 -15.13 -1.41 18.17
CA LEU A 58 -14.38 -1.09 19.39
C LEU A 58 -14.27 0.42 19.62
N ALA A 59 -14.06 1.21 18.56
CA ALA A 59 -14.04 2.66 18.64
C ALA A 59 -15.40 3.19 19.11
N ILE A 60 -16.51 2.75 18.51
CA ILE A 60 -17.87 3.13 18.93
C ILE A 60 -18.08 2.81 20.41
N TYR A 61 -17.72 1.61 20.85
CA TYR A 61 -17.87 1.21 22.25
C TYR A 61 -17.05 2.10 23.20
N ASN A 62 -15.79 2.36 22.90
CA ASN A 62 -14.93 3.17 23.76
C ASN A 62 -15.34 4.65 23.80
N LEU A 63 -15.73 5.22 22.66
CA LEU A 63 -16.15 6.62 22.55
C LEU A 63 -17.57 6.87 23.08
N SER A 64 -18.39 5.82 23.20
CA SER A 64 -19.75 5.94 23.79
C SER A 64 -19.74 6.20 25.30
N LYS A 65 -18.59 6.00 25.96
CA LYS A 65 -18.46 6.19 27.41
C LYS A 65 -18.16 7.66 27.71
N GLY A 66 -18.75 8.16 28.80
CA GLY A 66 -18.36 9.46 29.34
C GLY A 66 -16.89 9.47 29.80
N HIS A 67 -16.24 10.62 29.67
CA HIS A 67 -14.89 10.85 30.19
C HIS A 67 -14.96 11.88 31.31
N PRO A 68 -15.12 11.47 32.59
CA PRO A 68 -15.16 12.41 33.69
C PRO A 68 -13.80 13.07 33.85
N HIS A 69 -13.78 14.40 33.86
CA HIS A 69 -12.61 15.16 34.25
C HIS A 69 -12.49 15.15 35.77
N TYR A 70 -11.26 15.00 36.27
CA TYR A 70 -10.96 15.18 37.68
C TYR A 70 -10.91 16.66 38.03
N ASP A 71 -10.94 16.95 39.33
CA ASP A 71 -10.75 18.30 39.83
C ASP A 71 -9.40 18.87 39.38
N GLU A 72 -9.38 20.17 39.12
CA GLU A 72 -8.19 20.87 38.66
C GLU A 72 -7.09 20.78 39.73
N PRO A 73 -5.83 20.45 39.35
CA PRO A 73 -4.74 20.44 40.30
C PRO A 73 -4.51 21.85 40.89
N PRO A 74 -3.84 21.95 42.05
CA PRO A 74 -3.42 23.24 42.59
C PRO A 74 -2.66 24.08 41.55
N PRO A 75 -2.71 25.43 41.65
CA PRO A 75 -2.08 26.32 40.69
C PRO A 75 -0.56 26.31 40.84
N TYR A 76 0.08 25.26 40.32
CA TYR A 76 1.53 25.12 40.37
C TYR A 76 2.19 26.17 39.48
N PRO A 77 3.37 26.72 39.88
CA PRO A 77 4.05 27.78 39.11
C PRO A 77 4.42 27.39 37.67
N TYR A 78 4.47 26.09 37.38
CA TYR A 78 4.78 25.56 36.06
C TYR A 78 3.54 25.25 35.20
N LEU A 79 2.33 25.35 35.75
CA LEU A 79 1.08 25.20 35.01
C LEU A 79 0.53 26.58 34.61
N HIS A 80 -0.23 26.62 33.52
CA HIS A 80 -0.87 27.84 33.01
C HIS A 80 0.08 29.04 32.83
N ILE A 81 1.37 28.80 32.52
CA ILE A 81 2.36 29.86 32.28
C ILE A 81 1.93 30.70 31.07
N ARG A 82 1.90 32.02 31.23
CA ARG A 82 1.69 32.99 30.14
C ARG A 82 2.76 34.09 30.16
N ASN A 83 3.72 33.98 29.24
CA ASN A 83 4.76 34.99 29.03
C ASN A 83 4.31 36.13 28.09
N LYS A 84 3.36 35.83 27.20
CA LYS A 84 2.72 36.76 26.27
C LYS A 84 1.29 36.30 26.04
N GLU A 85 0.38 37.25 25.93
CA GLU A 85 -1.02 36.95 25.62
C GLU A 85 -1.17 36.30 24.24
N PHE A 86 -2.17 35.42 24.13
CA PHE A 86 -2.54 34.88 22.83
C PHE A 86 -3.27 35.94 22.00
N PRO A 87 -3.15 35.89 20.67
CA PRO A 87 -3.78 36.89 19.80
C PRO A 87 -5.31 36.76 19.69
N TRP A 88 -5.90 35.68 20.21
CA TRP A 88 -7.35 35.40 20.13
C TRP A 88 -8.09 35.46 21.47
N GLY A 89 -7.39 35.68 22.59
CA GLY A 89 -8.03 35.75 23.91
C GLY A 89 -7.24 35.05 25.03
N PRO A 90 -7.81 34.97 26.24
CA PRO A 90 -7.13 34.44 27.43
C PRO A 90 -6.93 32.91 27.38
N ASP A 91 -7.82 32.18 26.74
CA ASP A 91 -7.81 30.71 26.76
C ASP A 91 -7.03 30.08 25.60
N GLY A 92 -6.53 28.87 25.84
CA GLY A 92 -5.85 28.07 24.81
C GLY A 92 -6.72 27.79 23.59
N LEU A 93 -6.07 27.60 22.45
CA LEU A 93 -6.74 27.50 21.14
C LEU A 93 -7.85 26.44 21.08
N PHE A 94 -7.70 25.35 21.84
CA PHE A 94 -8.66 24.25 21.91
C PHE A 94 -9.16 24.01 23.34
N GLU A 95 -9.04 25.01 24.22
CA GLU A 95 -9.53 24.90 25.59
C GLU A 95 -11.04 25.13 25.63
N LYS A 96 -11.75 24.23 26.32
CA LYS A 96 -13.14 24.43 26.73
C LYS A 96 -13.17 24.53 28.24
N LYS A 97 -13.23 25.75 28.76
CA LYS A 97 -13.36 26.00 30.19
C LYS A 97 -14.82 26.11 30.58
N HIS A 98 -15.17 25.61 31.75
CA HIS A 98 -16.44 25.89 32.39
C HIS A 98 -16.27 27.19 33.18
N HIS A 99 -16.70 28.31 32.60
CA HIS A 99 -16.81 29.57 33.34
C HIS A 99 -18.05 29.46 34.22
N HIS A 100 -17.85 29.42 35.54
CA HIS A 100 -18.91 29.45 36.55
C HIS A 100 -19.19 30.88 37.01
#